data_AF-A0A368ENV8-F1
#
_entry.id   AF-A0A368ENV8-F1
#
_cell.length_a   1.000
_cell.length_b   1.000
_cell.length_c   1.000
_cell.angle_alpha   90.00
_cell.angle_beta   90.00
_cell.angle_gamma   90.00
#
_symmetry.space_group_name_H-M   'P 1'
#
loop_
_entity.id
_entity.type
_entity.pdbx_description
1 polymer ?
#
loop_
_entity_poly.entity_id
_entity_poly.type
_entity_poly.pdbx_seq_one_letter_code
_entity_poly.pdbx_strand_id
1 'polypeptide(L)'
;MHLVLFIYQQVNQFDRTHILTIFACLLCFFLIPYLGRKLTNEKQRIVSTLLISVGLFEETIDYINRIYFRELNWSEDLPLHICNYVFYIGLAYMWTKKQFLFEITYLVGLGAAFITIFTPEFKMLNTLEYILFFVAHGLIVVFALWGIFIDNKKPRKLSVFKVYGFLWFMVIPVGLIAWLTGGNYMFLMIRPEVSNPIVFGDWPWYILNISIVGLFIMSLAYLPFKIIDGVKTKH
;
A
#
# COMPACT_ATOMS: atom_id res chain seq x y z
N MET A 1 -8.00 27.29 -27.54
CA MET A 1 -8.75 28.03 -26.50
C MET A 1 -9.03 27.07 -25.36
N HIS A 2 -8.36 27.33 -24.23
CA HIS A 2 -8.55 26.78 -22.88
C HIS A 2 -8.55 25.26 -22.63
N LEU A 3 -7.37 24.73 -22.29
CA LEU A 3 -7.28 23.74 -21.19
C LEU A 3 -6.02 23.99 -20.33
N VAL A 4 -5.76 25.27 -19.99
CA VAL A 4 -4.79 25.65 -18.94
C VAL A 4 -5.48 25.53 -17.56
N LEU A 5 -6.13 24.39 -17.29
CA LEU A 5 -6.94 24.22 -16.08
C LEU A 5 -6.34 23.30 -15.02
N PHE A 6 -5.20 22.65 -15.28
CA PHE A 6 -4.49 21.90 -14.24
C PHE A 6 -2.98 21.94 -14.46
N ILE A 7 -2.38 23.14 -14.38
CA ILE A 7 -0.98 23.18 -13.93
C ILE A 7 -1.05 22.68 -12.49
N TYR A 8 -0.62 21.45 -12.26
CA TYR A 8 -0.49 20.90 -10.92
C TYR A 8 0.51 21.77 -10.16
N GLN A 9 0.00 22.56 -9.23
CA GLN A 9 0.85 23.22 -8.28
C GLN A 9 1.46 22.12 -7.40
N GLN A 10 2.79 22.03 -7.41
CA GLN A 10 3.50 21.01 -6.65
C GLN A 10 3.08 21.10 -5.19
N VAL A 11 2.38 20.06 -4.73
CA VAL A 11 1.93 19.91 -3.34
C VAL A 11 3.17 19.62 -2.51
N ASN A 12 3.34 20.37 -1.43
CA ASN A 12 4.44 20.15 -0.50
C ASN A 12 4.00 19.20 0.62
N GLN A 13 4.95 18.44 1.14
CA GLN A 13 4.69 17.59 2.31
C GLN A 13 4.17 18.46 3.46
N PHE A 14 2.98 18.09 3.93
CA PHE A 14 2.25 18.73 5.03
C PHE A 14 1.78 20.16 4.75
N ASP A 15 1.61 20.53 3.48
CA ASP A 15 0.81 21.70 3.16
C ASP A 15 -0.69 21.48 3.45
N ARG A 16 -1.50 22.52 3.24
CA ARG A 16 -2.95 22.47 3.50
C ARG A 16 -3.64 21.35 2.73
N THR A 17 -3.30 21.14 1.46
CA THR A 17 -3.93 20.11 0.63
C THR A 17 -3.57 18.73 1.16
N HIS A 18 -2.29 18.49 1.44
CA HIS A 18 -1.82 17.23 1.99
C HIS A 18 -2.45 16.91 3.35
N ILE A 19 -2.52 17.88 4.27
CA ILE A 19 -3.15 17.70 5.58
C ILE A 19 -4.63 17.33 5.45
N LEU A 20 -5.36 17.99 4.56
CA LEU A 20 -6.77 17.66 4.30
C LEU A 20 -6.92 16.26 3.71
N THR A 21 -6.01 15.84 2.81
CA THR A 21 -5.99 14.49 2.27
C THR A 21 -5.72 13.45 3.36
N ILE A 22 -4.71 13.66 4.22
CA ILE A 22 -4.43 12.79 5.37
C ILE A 22 -5.67 12.68 6.26
N PHE A 23 -6.31 13.80 6.59
CA PHE A 23 -7.52 13.80 7.41
C PHE A 23 -8.65 13.00 6.77
N ALA A 24 -8.87 13.15 5.46
CA ALA A 24 -9.86 12.36 4.72
C ALA A 24 -9.54 10.86 4.73
N CYS A 25 -8.28 10.47 4.53
CA CYS A 25 -7.84 9.09 4.63
C CYS A 25 -8.11 8.52 6.03
N LEU A 26 -7.70 9.22 7.09
CA LEU A 26 -7.93 8.80 8.48
C LEU A 26 -9.42 8.67 8.80
N LEU A 27 -10.24 9.58 8.29
CA LEU A 27 -11.70 9.50 8.44
C LEU A 27 -12.25 8.25 7.76
N CYS A 28 -11.80 7.93 6.53
CA CYS A 28 -12.18 6.70 5.83
C CYS A 28 -11.73 5.44 6.58
N PHE A 29 -10.52 5.45 7.15
CA PHE A 29 -9.98 4.33 7.94
C PHE A 29 -10.81 4.02 9.18
N PHE A 30 -11.45 5.04 9.75
CA PHE A 30 -12.38 4.87 10.86
C PHE A 30 -13.79 4.53 10.40
N LEU A 31 -14.37 5.33 9.50
CA LEU A 31 -15.78 5.24 9.11
C LEU A 31 -16.09 3.95 8.36
N ILE A 32 -15.26 3.53 7.41
CA ILE A 32 -15.57 2.36 6.58
C ILE A 32 -15.68 1.10 7.45
N PRO A 33 -14.70 0.76 8.32
CA PRO A 33 -14.86 -0.37 9.21
C PRO A 33 -15.96 -0.18 10.27
N TYR A 34 -16.12 1.03 10.80
CA TYR A 34 -17.15 1.32 11.81
C TYR A 34 -18.57 1.08 11.27
N LEU A 35 -18.87 1.62 10.08
CA LEU A 35 -20.15 1.41 9.41
C LEU A 35 -20.29 -0.05 8.95
N GLY A 36 -19.22 -0.65 8.41
CA GLY A 36 -19.18 -2.04 7.98
C GLY A 36 -19.61 -3.03 9.07
N ARG A 37 -19.19 -2.81 10.32
CA ARG A 37 -19.62 -3.66 11.46
C ARG A 37 -21.11 -3.59 11.78
N LYS A 38 -21.78 -2.50 11.41
CA LYS A 38 -23.24 -2.34 11.63
C LYS A 38 -24.07 -2.99 10.52
N LEU A 39 -23.44 -3.44 9.45
CA LEU A 39 -24.11 -4.05 8.30
C LEU A 39 -24.35 -5.55 8.52
N THR A 40 -25.39 -6.08 7.85
CA THR A 40 -25.60 -7.52 7.74
C THR A 40 -24.50 -8.16 6.88
N ASN A 41 -24.28 -9.47 7.02
CA ASN A 41 -23.28 -10.20 6.23
C ASN A 41 -23.46 -10.02 4.70
N GLU A 42 -24.71 -9.94 4.23
CA GLU A 42 -25.01 -9.67 2.82
C GLU A 42 -24.54 -8.28 2.39
N LYS A 43 -24.88 -7.25 3.17
CA LYS A 43 -24.46 -5.87 2.89
C LYS A 43 -22.94 -5.71 3.01
N GLN A 44 -22.29 -6.42 3.93
CA GLN A 44 -20.83 -6.47 4.02
C GLN A 44 -20.20 -7.05 2.74
N ARG A 45 -20.79 -8.10 2.16
CA ARG A 45 -20.34 -8.63 0.87
C ARG A 45 -20.49 -7.62 -0.25
N ILE A 46 -21.62 -6.91 -0.31
CA ILE A 46 -21.84 -5.83 -1.30
C ILE A 46 -20.77 -4.74 -1.15
N VAL A 47 -20.50 -4.27 0.07
CA VAL A 47 -19.46 -3.26 0.32
C VAL A 47 -18.07 -3.80 -0.04
N SER A 48 -17.77 -5.05 0.28
CA SER A 48 -16.51 -5.70 -0.12
C SER A 48 -16.36 -5.73 -1.65
N THR A 49 -17.42 -6.04 -2.39
CA THR A 49 -17.43 -5.99 -3.86
C THR A 49 -17.27 -4.56 -4.36
N LEU A 50 -17.96 -3.58 -3.77
CA LEU A 50 -17.84 -2.17 -4.13
C LEU A 50 -16.40 -1.67 -3.93
N LEU A 51 -15.75 -2.00 -2.82
CA LEU A 51 -14.37 -1.63 -2.55
C LEU A 51 -13.40 -2.23 -3.59
N ILE A 52 -13.65 -3.47 -4.02
CA ILE A 52 -12.89 -4.09 -5.13
C ILE A 52 -13.14 -3.33 -6.44
N SER A 53 -14.40 -3.04 -6.77
CA SER A 53 -14.78 -2.29 -7.97
C SER A 53 -14.15 -0.91 -8.00
N VAL A 54 -14.12 -0.19 -6.86
CA VAL A 54 -13.47 1.11 -6.73
C VAL A 54 -11.97 0.98 -6.99
N GLY A 55 -11.29 -0.02 -6.42
CA GLY A 55 -9.87 -0.23 -6.67
C GLY A 55 -9.55 -0.55 -8.13
N LEU A 56 -10.31 -1.45 -8.77
CA LEU A 56 -10.12 -1.76 -10.19
C LEU A 56 -10.41 -0.56 -11.09
N PHE A 57 -11.43 0.23 -10.74
CA PHE A 57 -11.75 1.45 -11.47
C PHE A 57 -10.64 2.49 -11.33
N GLU A 58 -10.15 2.73 -10.12
CA GLU A 58 -9.07 3.67 -9.84
C GLU A 58 -7.79 3.31 -10.61
N GLU A 59 -7.34 2.05 -10.54
CA GLU A 59 -6.18 1.56 -11.31
C GLU A 59 -6.37 1.74 -12.82
N THR A 60 -7.58 1.47 -13.33
CA THR A 60 -7.90 1.67 -14.75
C THR A 60 -7.76 3.14 -15.15
N ILE A 61 -8.28 4.05 -14.32
CA ILE A 61 -8.20 5.48 -14.55
C ILE A 61 -6.75 5.97 -14.42
N ASP A 62 -5.93 5.39 -13.52
CA ASP A 62 -4.52 5.72 -13.39
C ASP A 62 -3.74 5.40 -14.66
N TYR A 63 -3.90 4.19 -15.22
CA TYR A 63 -3.26 3.84 -16.49
C TYR A 63 -3.74 4.72 -17.67
N ILE A 64 -5.04 5.04 -17.73
CA ILE A 64 -5.56 5.98 -18.74
C ILE A 64 -4.93 7.37 -18.57
N ASN A 65 -4.83 7.86 -17.33
CA ASN A 65 -4.22 9.15 -17.02
C ASN A 65 -2.75 9.17 -17.41
N ARG A 66 -1.99 8.10 -17.10
CA ARG A 66 -0.60 7.94 -17.53
C ARG A 66 -0.51 8.07 -19.04
N ILE A 67 -1.23 7.24 -19.82
CA ILE A 67 -1.22 7.26 -21.29
C ILE A 67 -1.50 8.66 -21.86
N TYR A 68 -2.40 9.43 -21.22
CA TYR A 68 -2.74 10.77 -21.69
C TYR A 68 -1.63 11.81 -21.44
N PHE A 69 -0.92 11.72 -20.32
CA PHE A 69 0.11 12.69 -19.92
C PHE A 69 1.55 12.26 -20.28
N ARG A 70 1.82 10.96 -20.44
CA ARG A 70 3.09 10.38 -20.89
C ARG A 70 2.91 9.00 -21.53
N GLU A 71 3.85 8.59 -22.38
CA GLU A 71 3.84 7.23 -22.92
C GLU A 71 4.17 6.20 -21.82
N LEU A 72 3.46 5.07 -21.80
CA LEU A 72 3.76 3.98 -20.87
C LEU A 72 5.11 3.35 -21.22
N ASN A 73 5.92 3.09 -20.19
CA ASN A 73 7.19 2.41 -20.34
C ASN A 73 7.36 1.26 -19.34
N TRP A 74 8.06 0.22 -19.78
CA TRP A 74 8.27 -1.00 -19.00
C TRP A 74 9.26 -0.83 -17.85
N SER A 75 9.94 0.31 -17.74
CA SER A 75 10.85 0.64 -16.65
C SER A 75 10.16 1.29 -15.44
N GLU A 76 8.99 1.90 -15.64
CA GLU A 76 8.27 2.67 -14.62
C GLU A 76 6.85 2.17 -14.37
N ASP A 77 6.17 1.59 -15.38
CA ASP A 77 4.71 1.41 -15.33
C ASP A 77 4.24 -0.01 -15.02
N LEU A 78 5.13 -0.98 -14.87
CA LEU A 78 4.74 -2.30 -14.35
C LEU A 78 4.37 -2.18 -12.86
N PRO A 79 3.32 -2.90 -12.40
CA PRO A 79 2.85 -2.83 -11.02
C PRO A 79 3.72 -3.62 -10.04
N LEU A 80 5.04 -3.44 -10.11
CA LEU A 80 6.04 -4.23 -9.38
C LEU A 80 6.65 -3.51 -8.19
N HIS A 81 6.27 -2.26 -7.93
CA HIS A 81 6.54 -1.63 -6.64
C HIS A 81 5.74 -2.33 -5.51
N ILE A 82 6.29 -2.30 -4.29
CA ILE A 82 5.73 -3.01 -3.14
C ILE A 82 4.25 -2.67 -2.92
N CYS A 83 3.89 -1.39 -2.92
CA CYS A 83 2.52 -0.95 -2.72
C CYS A 83 1.58 -1.42 -3.85
N ASN A 84 2.06 -1.46 -5.10
CA ASN A 84 1.25 -1.86 -6.25
C ASN A 84 0.83 -3.33 -6.14
N TYR A 85 1.78 -4.27 -6.01
CA TYR A 85 1.38 -5.67 -5.89
C TYR A 85 0.67 -5.98 -4.56
N VAL A 86 0.95 -5.25 -3.47
CA VAL A 86 0.19 -5.37 -2.21
C VAL A 86 -1.24 -4.89 -2.39
N PHE A 87 -1.49 -3.86 -3.19
CA PHE A 87 -2.84 -3.43 -3.57
C PHE A 87 -3.60 -4.55 -4.28
N TYR A 88 -3.01 -5.17 -5.30
CA TYR A 88 -3.62 -6.32 -5.99
C TYR A 88 -3.85 -7.52 -5.06
N ILE A 89 -2.90 -7.81 -4.16
CA ILE A 89 -3.06 -8.85 -3.12
C ILE A 89 -4.22 -8.49 -2.17
N GLY A 90 -4.39 -7.20 -1.86
CA GLY A 90 -5.50 -6.67 -1.07
C GLY A 90 -6.86 -6.85 -1.76
N LEU A 91 -6.94 -6.57 -3.07
CA LEU A 91 -8.14 -6.87 -3.87
C LEU A 91 -8.45 -8.37 -3.86
N ALA A 92 -7.45 -9.21 -4.12
CA ALA A 92 -7.58 -10.66 -4.08
C ALA A 92 -7.96 -11.17 -2.68
N TYR A 93 -7.46 -10.52 -1.62
CA TYR A 93 -7.88 -10.77 -0.24
C TYR A 93 -9.36 -10.44 -0.06
N MET A 94 -9.81 -9.27 -0.47
CA MET A 94 -11.19 -8.84 -0.32
C MET A 94 -12.18 -9.79 -1.01
N TRP A 95 -11.76 -10.41 -2.11
CA TRP A 95 -12.55 -11.44 -2.80
C TRP A 95 -12.49 -12.81 -2.10
N THR A 96 -11.28 -13.31 -1.85
CA THR A 96 -11.08 -14.73 -1.44
C THR A 96 -11.11 -14.95 0.07
N LYS A 97 -10.92 -13.89 0.86
CA LYS A 97 -10.79 -13.91 2.33
C LYS A 97 -9.69 -14.85 2.85
N LYS A 98 -8.71 -15.19 2.00
CA LYS A 98 -7.59 -16.09 2.34
C LYS A 98 -6.68 -15.44 3.39
N GLN A 99 -6.33 -16.23 4.41
CA GLN A 99 -5.55 -15.78 5.56
C GLN A 99 -4.18 -15.19 5.19
N PHE A 100 -3.49 -15.79 4.22
CA PHE A 100 -2.16 -15.32 3.85
C PHE A 100 -2.20 -13.99 3.08
N LEU A 101 -3.20 -13.78 2.22
CA LEU A 101 -3.39 -12.51 1.51
C LEU A 101 -3.74 -11.39 2.50
N PHE A 102 -4.58 -11.69 3.50
CA PHE A 102 -4.81 -10.80 4.64
C PHE A 102 -3.50 -10.42 5.33
N GLU A 103 -2.65 -11.40 5.67
CA GLU A 103 -1.40 -11.14 6.40
C GLU A 103 -0.45 -10.24 5.61
N ILE A 104 -0.32 -10.44 4.29
CA ILE A 104 0.48 -9.56 3.43
C ILE A 104 -0.12 -8.16 3.43
N THR A 105 -1.42 -8.05 3.14
CA THR A 105 -2.15 -6.76 3.08
C THR A 105 -2.05 -6.01 4.41
N TYR A 106 -2.17 -6.72 5.53
CA TYR A 106 -2.11 -6.14 6.86
C TYR A 106 -0.69 -5.71 7.25
N LEU A 107 0.28 -6.63 7.20
CA LEU A 107 1.62 -6.36 7.71
C LEU A 107 2.37 -5.36 6.82
N VAL A 108 2.18 -5.41 5.51
CA VAL A 108 2.81 -4.45 4.60
C VAL A 108 1.96 -3.19 4.45
N GLY A 109 0.64 -3.30 4.39
CA GLY A 109 -0.26 -2.17 4.19
C GLY A 109 -0.35 -1.23 5.40
N LEU A 110 -0.54 -1.78 6.61
CA LEU A 110 -0.57 -0.96 7.83
C LEU A 110 0.83 -0.43 8.21
N GLY A 111 1.89 -1.01 7.62
CA GLY A 111 3.25 -0.55 7.75
C GLY A 111 3.63 0.48 6.68
N ALA A 112 4.07 0.00 5.53
CA ALA A 112 4.59 0.83 4.45
C ALA A 112 3.52 1.74 3.83
N ALA A 113 2.36 1.21 3.41
CA ALA A 113 1.35 2.03 2.72
C ALA A 113 0.75 3.11 3.64
N PHE A 114 0.56 2.81 4.93
CA PHE A 114 0.14 3.79 5.93
C PHE A 114 1.17 4.91 6.09
N ILE A 115 2.47 4.59 6.20
CA ILE A 115 3.54 5.60 6.28
C ILE A 115 3.59 6.45 5.01
N THR A 116 3.44 5.84 3.82
CA THR A 116 3.45 6.54 2.53
C THR A 116 2.38 7.64 2.44
N ILE A 117 1.25 7.51 3.13
CA ILE A 117 0.21 8.55 3.18
C ILE A 117 0.69 9.80 3.92
N PHE A 118 1.57 9.67 4.91
CA PHE A 118 2.12 10.80 5.65
C PHE A 118 3.38 11.37 5.02
N THR A 119 4.18 10.53 4.36
CA THR A 119 5.44 10.93 3.75
C THR A 119 5.53 10.44 2.30
N PRO A 120 4.63 10.90 1.41
CA PRO A 120 4.65 10.50 0.01
C PRO A 120 5.84 11.13 -0.71
N GLU A 121 6.39 10.42 -1.68
CA GLU A 121 7.31 11.01 -2.65
C GLU A 121 6.47 11.64 -3.77
N PHE A 122 6.35 12.97 -3.77
CA PHE A 122 5.53 13.68 -4.76
C PHE A 122 6.23 13.69 -6.13
N LYS A 123 5.93 12.67 -6.95
CA LYS A 123 6.32 12.57 -8.37
C LYS A 123 5.15 12.76 -9.34
N MET A 124 4.01 13.21 -8.83
CA MET A 124 2.77 13.31 -9.59
C MET A 124 2.81 14.43 -10.62
N LEU A 125 2.37 14.14 -11.84
CA LEU A 125 2.36 15.07 -12.96
C LEU A 125 1.08 15.91 -13.01
N ASN A 126 0.00 15.41 -12.40
CA ASN A 126 -1.29 16.08 -12.40
C ASN A 126 -2.11 15.80 -11.12
N THR A 127 -3.15 16.61 -10.91
CA THR A 127 -4.04 16.49 -9.73
C THR A 127 -4.77 15.15 -9.67
N LEU A 128 -5.08 14.55 -10.83
CA LEU A 128 -5.76 13.25 -10.86
C LEU A 128 -4.83 12.16 -10.34
N GLU A 129 -3.57 12.13 -10.78
CA GLU A 129 -2.54 11.19 -10.29
C GLU A 129 -2.33 11.31 -8.77
N TYR A 130 -2.35 12.54 -8.25
CA TYR A 130 -2.36 12.77 -6.80
C TYR A 130 -3.55 12.09 -6.11
N ILE A 131 -4.78 12.30 -6.62
CA ILE A 131 -5.99 11.70 -6.03
C ILE A 131 -5.91 10.18 -6.07
N LEU A 132 -5.61 9.61 -7.24
CA LEU A 132 -5.55 8.16 -7.47
C LEU A 132 -4.51 7.52 -6.54
N PHE A 133 -3.32 8.12 -6.43
CA PHE A 133 -2.28 7.66 -5.49
C PHE A 133 -2.80 7.53 -4.05
N PHE A 134 -3.49 8.54 -3.51
CA PHE A 134 -4.02 8.46 -2.14
C PHE A 134 -5.20 7.49 -2.03
N VAL A 135 -5.99 7.30 -3.09
CA VAL A 135 -7.06 6.29 -3.12
C VAL A 135 -6.45 4.89 -3.11
N ALA A 136 -5.49 4.56 -3.96
CA ALA A 136 -4.82 3.27 -3.99
C ALA A 136 -4.19 2.92 -2.62
N HIS A 137 -3.38 3.84 -2.06
CA HIS A 137 -2.73 3.64 -0.77
C HIS A 137 -3.72 3.57 0.39
N GLY A 138 -4.76 4.40 0.34
CA GLY A 138 -5.86 4.37 1.32
C GLY A 138 -6.62 3.04 1.27
N LEU A 139 -6.90 2.51 0.09
CA LEU A 139 -7.58 1.24 -0.10
C LEU A 139 -6.79 0.06 0.50
N ILE A 140 -5.46 0.03 0.33
CA ILE A 140 -4.61 -0.99 0.98
C ILE A 140 -4.86 -1.02 2.49
N VAL A 141 -4.87 0.14 3.14
CA VAL A 141 -5.11 0.26 4.59
C VAL A 141 -6.55 -0.12 4.93
N VAL A 142 -7.53 0.31 4.14
CA VAL A 142 -8.94 -0.07 4.31
C VAL A 142 -9.13 -1.58 4.21
N PHE A 143 -8.48 -2.27 3.27
CA PHE A 143 -8.57 -3.73 3.14
C PHE A 143 -8.00 -4.45 4.37
N ALA A 144 -6.86 -3.96 4.88
CA ALA A 144 -6.26 -4.47 6.10
C ALA A 144 -7.19 -4.30 7.32
N LEU A 145 -7.77 -3.11 7.50
CA LEU A 145 -8.69 -2.81 8.60
C LEU A 145 -10.02 -3.56 8.46
N TRP A 146 -10.53 -3.72 7.24
CA TRP A 146 -11.70 -4.54 6.94
C TRP A 146 -11.47 -5.98 7.40
N GLY A 147 -10.29 -6.53 7.12
CA GLY A 147 -9.97 -7.88 7.53
C GLY A 147 -9.97 -8.08 9.04
N ILE A 148 -9.46 -7.11 9.79
CA ILE A 148 -9.47 -7.16 11.26
C ILE A 148 -10.90 -7.04 11.80
N PHE A 149 -11.62 -6.02 11.35
CA PHE A 149 -12.81 -5.54 12.05
C PHE A 149 -14.13 -6.13 11.54
N ILE A 150 -14.14 -6.66 10.32
CA ILE A 150 -15.33 -7.24 9.69
C ILE A 150 -15.11 -8.73 9.47
N ASP A 151 -13.99 -9.11 8.85
CA ASP A 151 -13.71 -10.54 8.57
C ASP A 151 -13.12 -11.28 9.79
N ASN A 152 -12.93 -10.59 10.93
CA ASN A 152 -12.39 -11.12 12.20
C ASN A 152 -11.04 -11.85 12.06
N LYS A 153 -10.20 -11.39 11.12
CA LYS A 153 -8.87 -11.93 10.88
C LYS A 153 -7.86 -11.36 11.86
N LYS A 154 -6.83 -12.15 12.14
CA LYS A 154 -5.66 -11.77 12.93
C LYS A 154 -4.39 -12.33 12.30
N PRO A 155 -3.26 -11.62 12.36
CA PRO A 155 -1.99 -12.17 11.88
C PRO A 155 -1.58 -13.39 12.72
N ARG A 156 -1.20 -14.49 12.08
CA ARG A 156 -0.73 -15.71 12.77
C ARG A 156 0.65 -15.51 13.41
N LYS A 157 1.03 -16.34 14.38
CA LYS A 157 2.31 -16.28 15.11
C LYS A 157 3.57 -16.18 14.23
N LEU A 158 3.58 -16.84 13.07
CA LEU A 158 4.69 -16.83 12.12
C LEU A 158 4.44 -15.94 10.89
N SER A 159 3.39 -15.12 10.90
CA SER A 159 2.99 -14.31 9.74
C SER A 159 4.07 -13.32 9.33
N VAL A 160 4.72 -12.64 10.29
CA VAL A 160 5.83 -11.71 10.03
C VAL A 160 6.94 -12.39 9.22
N PHE A 161 7.41 -13.56 9.64
CA PHE A 161 8.44 -14.31 8.92
C PHE A 161 7.97 -14.81 7.55
N LYS A 162 6.70 -15.26 7.44
CA LYS A 162 6.13 -15.71 6.16
C LYS A 162 6.00 -14.57 5.15
N VAL A 163 5.53 -13.41 5.58
CA VAL A 163 5.41 -12.21 4.73
C VAL A 163 6.79 -11.67 4.39
N TYR A 164 7.72 -11.61 5.34
CA TYR A 164 9.10 -11.23 5.06
C TYR A 164 9.78 -12.16 4.05
N GLY A 165 9.61 -13.48 4.20
CA GLY A 165 10.09 -14.46 3.23
C GLY A 165 9.43 -14.31 1.85
N PHE A 166 8.14 -13.97 1.81
CA PHE A 166 7.46 -13.64 0.56
C PHE A 166 8.05 -12.39 -0.12
N LEU A 167 8.34 -11.32 0.63
CA LEU A 167 8.97 -10.12 0.07
C LEU A 167 10.36 -10.42 -0.50
N TRP A 168 11.16 -11.22 0.21
CA TRP A 168 12.46 -11.70 -0.31
C TRP A 168 12.32 -12.60 -1.53
N PHE A 169 11.31 -13.47 -1.55
CA PHE A 169 11.00 -14.25 -2.73
C PHE A 169 10.68 -13.35 -3.93
N MET A 170 9.91 -12.27 -3.73
CA MET A 170 9.56 -11.31 -4.78
C MET A 170 10.76 -10.51 -5.31
N VAL A 171 11.84 -10.35 -4.54
CA VAL A 171 13.09 -9.69 -5.02
C VAL A 171 13.63 -10.38 -6.28
N ILE A 172 13.51 -11.70 -6.39
CA ILE A 172 14.07 -12.47 -7.51
C ILE A 172 13.35 -12.16 -8.83
N PRO A 173 12.03 -12.42 -8.99
CA PRO A 173 11.34 -12.13 -10.24
C PRO A 173 11.27 -10.63 -10.53
N VAL A 174 11.09 -9.79 -9.50
CA VAL A 174 11.02 -8.33 -9.69
C VAL A 174 12.37 -7.76 -10.11
N GLY A 175 13.47 -8.21 -9.49
CA GLY A 175 14.82 -7.81 -9.86
C GLY A 175 15.20 -8.24 -11.27
N LEU A 176 14.80 -9.46 -11.68
CA LEU A 176 14.99 -9.92 -13.06
C LEU A 176 14.25 -9.04 -14.06
N ILE A 177 12.97 -8.72 -13.79
CA ILE A 177 12.18 -7.84 -14.67
C ILE A 177 12.78 -6.44 -14.69
N ALA A 178 13.15 -5.88 -13.54
CA ALA A 178 13.79 -4.57 -13.45
C ALA A 178 15.07 -4.51 -14.28
N TRP A 179 15.91 -5.55 -14.23
CA TRP A 179 17.10 -5.65 -15.06
C TRP A 179 16.79 -5.74 -16.56
N LEU A 180 15.79 -6.54 -16.95
CA LEU A 180 15.38 -6.70 -18.36
C LEU A 180 14.77 -5.44 -18.95
N THR A 181 14.01 -4.68 -18.15
CA THR A 181 13.30 -3.49 -18.63
C THR A 181 14.08 -2.19 -18.38
N GLY A 182 15.20 -2.24 -17.67
CA GLY A 182 15.93 -1.07 -17.21
C GLY A 182 15.21 -0.29 -16.09
N GLY A 183 14.22 -0.90 -15.44
CA GLY A 183 13.44 -0.31 -14.36
C GLY A 183 14.11 -0.36 -12.99
N ASN A 184 13.50 0.33 -12.02
CA ASN A 184 13.96 0.34 -10.62
C ASN A 184 12.83 -0.02 -9.64
N TYR A 185 12.16 -1.13 -9.92
CA TYR A 185 11.08 -1.64 -9.08
C TYR A 185 11.58 -2.07 -7.69
N MET A 186 10.78 -1.78 -6.66
CA MET A 186 11.13 -2.00 -5.24
C MET A 186 12.48 -1.37 -4.83
N PHE A 187 13.03 -0.45 -5.63
CA PHE A 187 14.39 0.09 -5.49
C PHE A 187 15.49 -0.97 -5.51
N LEU A 188 15.37 -2.02 -6.33
CA LEU A 188 16.36 -3.12 -6.39
C LEU A 188 17.60 -2.80 -7.21
N MET A 189 17.54 -1.80 -8.09
CA MET A 189 18.65 -1.43 -8.98
C MET A 189 19.39 -0.18 -8.47
N ILE A 190 18.63 0.82 -8.03
CA ILE A 190 19.15 2.10 -7.54
C ILE A 190 18.42 2.44 -6.24
N ARG A 191 19.16 2.91 -5.24
CA ARG A 191 18.58 3.35 -3.96
C ARG A 191 17.57 4.49 -4.19
N PRO A 192 16.52 4.60 -3.37
CA PRO A 192 15.63 5.75 -3.45
C PRO A 192 16.40 7.05 -3.13
N GLU A 193 16.17 8.10 -3.90
CA GLU A 193 16.77 9.42 -3.70
C GLU A 193 16.04 10.19 -2.59
N VAL A 194 16.10 9.66 -1.36
CA VAL A 194 15.47 10.27 -0.18
C VAL A 194 16.51 10.81 0.78
N SER A 195 16.25 11.98 1.34
CA SER A 195 17.04 12.57 2.44
C SER A 195 16.72 11.89 3.78
N ASN A 196 16.77 10.55 3.82
CA ASN A 196 16.45 9.77 5.00
C ASN A 196 17.71 9.04 5.52
N PRO A 197 18.19 9.36 6.73
CA PRO A 197 19.40 8.72 7.29
C PRO A 197 19.23 7.22 7.54
N ILE A 198 17.99 6.71 7.50
CA ILE A 198 17.69 5.29 7.67
C ILE A 198 18.08 4.49 6.41
N VAL A 199 18.10 5.12 5.23
CA VAL A 199 18.48 4.48 3.95
C VAL A 199 19.96 4.77 3.67
N PHE A 200 20.82 3.77 3.85
CA PHE A 200 22.26 3.93 3.65
C PHE A 200 22.93 2.67 3.10
N GLY A 201 24.15 2.85 2.59
CA GLY A 201 24.96 1.81 1.96
C GLY A 201 24.87 1.83 0.43
N ASP A 202 25.84 1.17 -0.21
CA ASP A 202 25.87 0.96 -1.66
C ASP A 202 25.07 -0.26 -2.05
N TRP A 203 24.80 -0.43 -3.35
CA TRP A 203 24.17 -1.64 -3.85
C TRP A 203 25.06 -2.87 -3.59
N PRO A 204 24.54 -4.01 -3.10
CA PRO A 204 23.15 -4.30 -2.74
C PRO A 204 22.83 -4.10 -1.24
N TRP A 205 23.75 -3.57 -0.44
CA TRP A 205 23.65 -3.48 1.02
C TRP A 205 22.50 -2.62 1.53
N TYR A 206 22.14 -1.54 0.83
CA TYR A 206 20.98 -0.74 1.22
C TYR A 206 19.66 -1.54 1.13
N ILE A 207 19.58 -2.55 0.27
CA ILE A 207 18.39 -3.42 0.14
C ILE A 207 18.21 -4.21 1.45
N LEU A 208 19.31 -4.71 2.01
CA LEU A 208 19.29 -5.39 3.31
C LEU A 208 18.85 -4.43 4.42
N ASN A 209 19.41 -3.22 4.46
CA ASN A 209 19.03 -2.17 5.41
C ASN A 209 17.51 -1.85 5.35
N ILE A 210 16.98 -1.55 4.16
CA ILE A 210 15.55 -1.28 3.96
C ILE A 210 14.70 -2.51 4.36
N SER A 211 15.18 -3.73 4.05
CA SER A 211 14.47 -4.95 4.44
C SER A 211 14.37 -5.11 5.96
N ILE A 212 15.42 -4.75 6.72
CA ILE A 212 15.43 -4.82 8.18
C ILE A 212 14.45 -3.80 8.77
N VAL A 213 14.40 -2.59 8.19
CA VAL A 213 13.42 -1.57 8.56
C VAL A 213 12.00 -2.07 8.30
N GLY A 214 11.76 -2.69 7.14
CA GLY A 214 10.49 -3.33 6.82
C GLY A 214 10.10 -4.44 7.81
N LEU A 215 11.06 -5.29 8.20
CA LEU A 215 10.85 -6.33 9.21
C LEU A 215 10.47 -5.73 10.58
N PHE A 216 11.13 -4.64 10.97
CA PHE A 216 10.82 -3.91 12.20
C PHE A 216 9.40 -3.33 12.16
N ILE A 217 9.01 -2.67 11.07
CA ILE A 217 7.67 -2.11 10.87
C ILE A 217 6.60 -3.21 10.92
N MET A 218 6.81 -4.33 10.21
CA MET A 218 5.87 -5.47 10.26
C MET A 218 5.75 -6.06 11.67
N SER A 219 6.86 -6.09 12.43
CA SER A 219 6.86 -6.55 13.81
C SER A 219 6.09 -5.61 14.74
N LEU A 220 6.20 -4.28 14.53
CA LEU A 220 5.39 -3.29 15.23
C LEU A 220 3.90 -3.43 14.92
N ALA A 221 3.54 -3.62 13.65
CA ALA A 221 2.17 -3.88 13.24
C ALA A 221 1.63 -5.17 13.88
N TYR A 222 2.46 -6.21 14.06
CA TYR A 222 2.05 -7.44 14.72
C TYR A 222 1.83 -7.31 16.25
N LEU A 223 2.49 -6.35 16.89
CA LEU A 223 2.58 -6.24 18.36
C LEU A 223 1.22 -6.18 19.09
N PRO A 224 0.20 -5.41 18.64
CA PRO A 224 -1.08 -5.35 19.32
C PRO A 224 -1.76 -6.72 19.46
N PHE A 225 -1.65 -7.58 18.46
CA PHE A 225 -2.24 -8.93 18.49
C PHE A 225 -1.49 -9.86 19.44
N LYS A 226 -0.15 -9.77 19.47
CA LYS A 226 0.67 -10.55 20.41
C LYS A 226 0.35 -10.21 21.86
N ILE A 227 0.12 -8.94 22.18
CA ILE A 227 -0.24 -8.49 23.53
C ILE A 227 -1.62 -9.04 23.92
N ILE A 228 -2.62 -8.88 23.04
CA ILE A 228 -4.00 -9.34 23.30
C ILE A 228 -4.06 -10.86 23.54
N ASP A 229 -3.39 -11.66 22.70
CA ASP A 229 -3.42 -13.12 22.82
C ASP A 229 -2.61 -13.60 24.05
N GLY A 230 -1.55 -12.87 24.44
CA GLY A 230 -0.77 -13.13 25.65
C GLY A 230 -1.54 -12.86 26.96
N VAL A 231 -2.49 -11.93 26.96
CA VAL A 231 -3.39 -11.69 28.11
C VAL A 231 -4.43 -12.81 28.22
N LYS A 232 -4.99 -13.28 27.11
CA LYS A 232 -6.01 -14.35 27.09
C LYS A 232 -5.51 -15.72 27.51
N THR A 233 -4.21 -15.98 27.43
CA THR A 233 -3.60 -17.28 27.79
C THR A 233 -3.19 -17.36 29.26
N LYS A 234 -3.27 -16.25 30.00
CA LYS A 234 -2.96 -16.17 31.45
C LYS A 234 -4.21 -16.28 32.34
N HIS A 235 -5.39 -16.40 31.75
CA HIS A 235 -6.67 -16.65 32.42
C HIS A 235 -7.18 -18.03 32.00
#